data_AF-A0A7G8IU20-F1
#
_entry.id   AF-A0A7G8IU20-F1
#
_cell.length_a   1.000
_cell.length_b   1.000
_cell.length_c   1.000
_cell.angle_alpha   90.00
_cell.angle_beta   90.00
_cell.angle_gamma   90.00
#
_symmetry.space_group_name_H-M   'P 1'
#
loop_
_entity.id
_entity.type
_entity.pdbx_description
1 polymer ?
#
loop_
_entity_poly.entity_id
_entity_poly.type
_entity_poly.pdbx_seq_one_letter_code
_entity_poly.pdbx_strand_id
1 'polypeptide(L)'
;MPFLSDGQLANISKEAAEVLLSLERRITELEQVQGDRDTLIKACTKRDVTHRFLRAIEEEQQQRRDNPAVRRAAGESLPRTFLEIARHRLPGATFDSLLQEALSACEQSAAEPSPAIKPPLKVVSLQPQASSLPVVVSPDPEPTDQAL
;
A
#
# COMPACT_ATOMS: atom_id res chain seq x y z
N MET A 1 10.39 -6.25 23.44
CA MET A 1 9.82 -5.03 22.84
C MET A 1 8.34 -5.27 22.64
N PRO A 2 7.45 -4.31 22.96
CA PRO A 2 6.03 -4.42 22.68
C PRO A 2 5.80 -4.60 21.16
N PHE A 3 4.79 -5.38 20.79
CA PHE A 3 4.42 -5.58 19.38
C PHE A 3 3.72 -4.32 18.85
N LEU A 4 4.42 -3.57 18.01
CA LEU A 4 3.86 -2.40 17.31
C LEU A 4 3.14 -2.85 16.05
N SER A 5 2.02 -2.21 15.71
CA SER A 5 1.36 -2.35 14.40
C SER A 5 2.19 -1.69 13.30
N ASP A 6 1.91 -2.05 12.04
CA ASP A 6 2.62 -1.48 10.88
C ASP A 6 2.42 0.03 10.75
N GLY A 7 1.21 0.52 11.05
CA GLY A 7 0.92 1.96 11.07
C GLY A 7 1.70 2.70 12.17
N GLN A 8 1.82 2.11 13.37
CA GLN A 8 2.63 2.68 14.44
C GLN A 8 4.11 2.70 14.07
N LEU A 9 4.61 1.62 13.45
CA LEU A 9 6.00 1.50 13.02
C LEU A 9 6.33 2.52 11.92
N ALA A 10 5.40 2.79 11.01
CA ALA A 10 5.53 3.85 10.00
C ALA A 10 5.58 5.25 10.62
N ASN A 11 4.71 5.55 11.60
CA ASN A 11 4.72 6.84 12.29
C ASN A 11 6.03 7.07 13.05
N ILE A 12 6.49 6.07 13.82
CA ILE A 12 7.75 6.14 14.56
C ILE A 12 8.94 6.31 13.59
N SER A 13 8.93 5.62 12.45
CA SER A 13 9.95 5.79 11.41
C SER A 13 9.99 7.23 10.89
N LYS A 14 8.83 7.85 10.67
CA LYS A 14 8.72 9.23 10.20
C LYS A 14 9.26 10.20 11.25
N GLU A 15 8.82 10.07 12.50
CA GLU A 15 9.28 10.92 13.60
C GLU A 15 10.80 10.80 13.82
N ALA A 16 11.34 9.57 13.77
CA ALA A 16 12.78 9.35 13.89
C ALA A 16 13.58 9.97 12.73
N ALA A 17 13.04 9.97 11.51
CA ALA A 17 13.66 10.63 10.37
C ALA A 17 13.65 12.17 10.52
N GLU A 18 12.57 12.75 11.03
CA GLU A 18 12.51 14.19 11.34
C GLU A 18 13.53 14.58 12.42
N VAL A 19 13.66 13.76 13.47
CA VAL A 19 14.69 13.93 14.51
C VAL A 19 16.10 13.82 13.92
N LEU A 20 16.34 12.87 13.01
CA LEU A 20 17.63 12.71 12.36
C LEU A 20 18.02 13.97 11.57
N LEU A 21 17.12 14.49 10.75
CA LEU A 21 17.34 15.73 9.98
C LEU A 21 17.61 16.93 10.91
N SER A 22 16.89 17.01 12.03
CA SER A 22 17.13 18.04 13.05
C SER A 22 18.53 17.92 13.67
N LEU A 23 18.97 16.69 13.98
CA LEU A 23 20.32 16.43 14.52
C LEU A 23 21.40 16.78 13.51
N GLU A 24 21.25 16.44 12.23
CA GLU A 24 22.21 16.76 11.17
C GLU A 24 22.38 18.28 10.99
N ARG A 25 21.27 19.03 10.98
CA ARG A 25 21.31 20.49 10.97
C ARG A 25 22.04 21.03 12.19
N ARG A 26 21.71 20.52 13.38
CA ARG A 26 22.31 20.98 14.63
C ARG A 26 23.81 20.69 14.72
N ILE A 27 24.26 19.54 14.22
CA ILE A 27 25.67 19.18 14.15
C ILE A 27 26.41 20.18 13.25
N THR A 28 25.87 20.44 12.06
CA THR A 28 26.45 21.43 11.12
C THR A 28 26.58 22.82 11.77
N GLU A 29 25.55 23.26 12.49
CA GLU A 29 25.60 24.53 13.24
C GLU A 29 26.71 24.51 14.30
N LEU A 30 26.79 23.46 15.13
CA LEU A 30 27.79 23.34 16.19
C LEU A 30 29.23 23.30 15.65
N GLU A 31 29.44 22.69 14.48
CA GLU A 31 30.73 22.65 13.80
C GLU A 31 31.17 24.05 13.32
N GLN A 32 30.23 24.87 12.83
CA GLN A 32 30.52 26.23 12.34
C GLN A 32 30.92 27.19 13.46
N VAL A 33 30.23 27.16 14.60
CA VAL A 33 30.49 28.12 15.69
C VAL A 33 31.64 27.71 16.61
N GLN A 34 32.34 26.61 16.30
CA GLN A 34 33.23 25.91 17.25
C GLN A 34 32.58 25.78 18.63
N GLY A 35 31.34 25.29 18.65
CA GLY A 35 30.55 25.12 19.87
C GLY A 35 31.18 24.13 20.85
N ASP A 36 30.54 23.98 22.01
CA ASP A 36 30.97 23.02 23.03
C ASP A 36 31.20 21.61 22.44
N ARG A 37 32.44 21.14 22.52
CA ARG A 37 32.90 19.89 21.90
C ARG A 37 32.18 18.69 22.50
N ASP A 38 31.82 18.73 23.77
CA ASP A 38 31.05 17.66 24.42
C ASP A 38 29.62 17.60 23.88
N THR A 39 29.01 18.76 23.64
CA THR A 39 27.70 18.86 23.01
C THR A 39 27.71 18.32 21.58
N LEU A 40 28.77 18.63 20.81
CA LEU A 40 28.96 18.07 19.46
C LEU A 40 29.07 16.54 19.47
N ILE A 41 29.91 15.98 20.36
CA ILE A 41 30.08 14.52 20.49
C ILE A 41 28.75 13.82 20.84
N LYS A 42 27.97 14.42 21.75
CA LYS A 42 26.63 13.90 22.12
C LYS A 42 25.66 13.96 20.96
N ALA A 43 25.66 15.04 20.17
CA ALA A 43 24.80 15.17 19.00
C ALA A 43 25.14 14.13 17.93
N CYS A 44 26.43 13.93 17.63
CA CYS A 44 26.89 12.89 16.71
C CYS A 44 26.50 11.49 17.18
N THR A 45 26.69 11.20 18.47
CA THR A 45 26.29 9.90 19.05
C THR A 45 24.78 9.68 18.93
N LYS A 46 23.96 10.71 19.20
CA LYS A 46 22.50 10.64 19.02
C LYS A 46 22.15 10.38 17.56
N ARG A 47 22.77 11.08 16.60
CA ARG A 47 22.56 10.84 15.16
C ARG A 47 22.85 9.39 14.79
N ASP A 48 23.98 8.86 15.24
CA ASP A 48 24.39 7.49 14.92
C ASP A 48 23.45 6.44 15.53
N VAL A 49 22.96 6.68 16.74
CA VAL A 49 21.93 5.83 17.37
C VAL A 49 20.61 5.92 16.60
N THR A 50 20.18 7.12 16.18
CA THR A 50 18.97 7.32 15.38
C THR A 50 19.07 6.61 14.02
N HIS A 51 20.22 6.64 13.36
CA HIS A 51 20.44 5.85 12.13
C HIS A 51 20.28 4.35 12.35
N ARG A 52 20.87 3.80 13.42
CA ARG A 52 20.73 2.37 13.75
C ARG A 52 19.28 2.02 14.09
N PHE A 53 18.58 2.91 14.78
CA PHE A 53 17.18 2.75 15.10
C PHE A 53 16.30 2.71 13.84
N LEU A 54 16.50 3.62 12.90
CA LEU A 54 15.81 3.61 11.61
C LEU A 54 16.08 2.33 10.82
N ARG A 55 17.34 1.88 10.77
CA ARG A 55 17.68 0.61 10.12
C ARG A 55 16.96 -0.58 10.77
N ALA A 56 16.92 -0.64 12.10
CA ALA A 56 16.21 -1.71 12.81
C ALA A 56 14.70 -1.70 12.51
N ILE A 57 14.10 -0.51 12.34
CA ILE A 57 12.70 -0.38 11.91
C ILE A 57 12.52 -0.90 10.48
N GLU A 58 13.42 -0.56 9.56
CA GLU A 58 13.36 -1.05 8.18
C GLU A 58 13.50 -2.57 8.09
N GLU A 59 14.43 -3.14 8.84
CA GLU A 59 14.65 -4.60 8.94
C GLU A 59 13.39 -5.32 9.46
N GLU A 60 12.77 -4.80 10.52
CA GLU A 60 11.51 -5.33 11.07
C GLU A 60 10.36 -5.22 10.05
N GLN A 61 10.21 -4.06 9.38
CA GLN A 61 9.19 -3.91 8.33
C GLN A 61 9.41 -4.89 7.17
N GLN A 62 10.66 -5.09 6.76
CA GLN A 62 10.99 -6.04 5.71
C GLN A 62 10.67 -7.48 6.13
N GLN A 63 11.02 -7.85 7.36
CA GLN A 63 10.71 -9.17 7.91
C GLN A 63 9.19 -9.45 7.93
N ARG A 64 8.37 -8.44 8.23
CA ARG A 64 6.91 -8.54 8.19
C ARG A 64 6.37 -8.69 6.77
N ARG A 65 6.90 -7.95 5.80
CA ARG A 65 6.52 -8.07 4.38
C ARG A 65 6.90 -9.43 3.82
N ASP A 66 8.06 -9.94 4.20
CA ASP A 66 8.56 -11.24 3.74
C ASP A 66 7.91 -12.42 4.47
N ASN A 67 7.08 -12.16 5.50
CA ASN A 67 6.40 -13.21 6.24
C ASN A 67 5.57 -14.10 5.30
N PRO A 68 5.91 -15.39 5.17
CA PRO A 68 5.28 -16.28 4.20
C PRO A 68 3.81 -16.57 4.53
N ALA A 69 3.41 -16.46 5.80
CA ALA A 69 2.02 -16.61 6.19
C ALA A 69 1.18 -15.41 5.72
N VAL A 70 1.71 -14.20 5.87
CA VAL A 70 1.05 -12.96 5.38
C VAL A 70 0.97 -12.97 3.86
N ARG A 71 2.05 -13.35 3.16
CA ARG A 71 2.04 -13.48 1.69
C ARG A 71 1.05 -14.52 1.19
N ARG A 72 0.97 -15.70 1.82
CA ARG A 72 -0.04 -16.72 1.47
C ARG A 72 -1.45 -16.22 1.74
N ALA A 73 -1.69 -15.61 2.89
CA ALA A 73 -3.00 -15.06 3.24
C ALA A 73 -3.45 -13.98 2.24
N ALA A 74 -2.55 -13.06 1.84
CA ALA A 74 -2.84 -12.04 0.83
C ALA A 74 -3.03 -12.64 -0.58
N GLY A 75 -2.22 -13.63 -0.94
CA GLY A 75 -2.32 -14.34 -2.22
C GLY A 75 -3.61 -15.13 -2.38
N GLU A 76 -4.17 -15.65 -1.29
CA GLU A 76 -5.45 -16.36 -1.32
C GLU A 76 -6.66 -15.44 -1.06
N SER A 77 -6.51 -14.39 -0.25
CA SER A 77 -7.63 -13.54 0.15
C SER A 77 -8.22 -12.76 -1.01
N LEU A 78 -7.39 -12.16 -1.87
CA LEU A 78 -7.87 -11.36 -2.98
C LEU A 78 -8.60 -12.22 -4.03
N PRO A 79 -8.03 -13.33 -4.55
CA PRO A 79 -8.76 -14.22 -5.46
C PRO A 79 -10.00 -14.83 -4.82
N ARG A 80 -9.94 -15.25 -3.54
CA ARG A 80 -11.14 -15.77 -2.85
C ARG A 80 -12.23 -14.71 -2.73
N THR A 81 -11.88 -13.49 -2.34
CA THR A 81 -12.85 -12.38 -2.21
C THR A 81 -13.43 -12.01 -3.57
N PHE A 82 -12.60 -11.98 -4.62
CA PHE A 82 -13.07 -11.74 -5.98
C PHE A 82 -14.06 -12.82 -6.44
N LEU A 83 -13.73 -14.10 -6.25
CA LEU A 83 -14.62 -15.21 -6.60
C LEU A 83 -15.91 -15.19 -5.78
N GLU A 84 -15.84 -14.86 -4.50
CA GLU A 84 -17.02 -14.72 -3.63
C GLU A 84 -17.95 -13.60 -4.13
N ILE A 85 -17.39 -12.43 -4.47
CA ILE A 85 -18.17 -11.33 -5.04
C ILE A 85 -18.76 -11.73 -6.38
N ALA A 86 -17.99 -12.34 -7.27
CA ALA A 86 -18.45 -12.77 -8.59
C ALA A 86 -19.62 -13.77 -8.48
N ARG A 87 -19.53 -14.72 -7.55
CA ARG A 87 -20.59 -15.70 -7.26
C ARG A 87 -21.89 -15.04 -6.79
N HIS A 88 -21.81 -13.92 -6.06
CA HIS A 88 -22.99 -13.17 -5.62
C HIS A 88 -23.55 -12.19 -6.67
N ARG A 89 -22.76 -11.83 -7.69
CA ARG A 89 -23.15 -10.84 -8.70
C ARG A 89 -23.58 -11.46 -10.03
N LEU A 90 -23.20 -12.70 -10.30
CA LEU A 90 -23.55 -13.42 -11.51
C LEU A 90 -24.65 -14.44 -11.22
N PRO A 91 -25.55 -14.72 -12.18
CA PRO A 91 -26.41 -15.91 -12.10
C PRO A 91 -25.54 -17.17 -11.96
N GLY A 92 -25.92 -18.09 -11.07
CA GLY A 92 -25.11 -19.27 -10.73
C GLY A 92 -24.63 -20.06 -11.95
N ALA A 93 -25.51 -20.32 -12.91
CA ALA A 93 -25.16 -21.03 -14.14
C ALA A 93 -24.11 -20.29 -14.99
N THR A 94 -24.13 -18.96 -15.01
CA THR A 94 -23.15 -18.13 -15.74
C THR A 94 -21.80 -18.14 -15.03
N PHE A 95 -21.81 -18.02 -13.69
CA PHE A 95 -20.59 -18.10 -12.88
C PHE A 95 -19.90 -19.46 -13.05
N ASP A 96 -20.64 -20.56 -12.93
CA ASP A 96 -20.09 -21.92 -13.04
C ASP A 96 -19.53 -22.19 -14.44
N SER A 97 -20.23 -21.72 -15.50
CA SER A 97 -19.75 -21.84 -16.88
C SER A 97 -18.42 -21.09 -17.11
N LEU A 98 -18.33 -19.85 -16.63
CA LEU A 98 -17.12 -19.03 -16.75
C LEU A 98 -15.96 -19.59 -15.91
N LEU A 99 -16.26 -20.11 -14.71
CA LEU A 99 -15.25 -20.74 -13.87
C LEU A 99 -14.70 -22.00 -14.54
N GLN A 100 -15.57 -22.84 -15.09
CA GLN A 100 -15.17 -24.05 -15.80
C GLN A 100 -14.37 -23.75 -17.08
N GLU A 101 -14.75 -22.72 -17.84
CA GLU A 101 -13.99 -22.25 -18.99
C GLU A 101 -12.57 -21.79 -18.58
N ALA A 102 -12.47 -20.96 -17.54
CA ALA A 102 -11.20 -20.46 -17.04
C ALA A 102 -10.28 -21.60 -16.55
N LEU A 103 -10.82 -22.56 -15.80
CA LEU A 103 -10.05 -23.73 -15.34
C LEU A 103 -9.56 -24.57 -16.52
N SER A 104 -10.41 -24.80 -17.52
CA SER A 104 -10.06 -25.55 -18.73
C SER A 104 -8.96 -24.83 -19.53
N ALA A 105 -9.02 -23.50 -19.63
CA ALA A 105 -7.98 -22.69 -20.28
C ALA A 105 -6.64 -22.74 -19.53
N CYS A 106 -6.66 -22.77 -18.19
CA CYS A 106 -5.46 -22.94 -17.37
C CYS A 106 -4.81 -24.30 -17.56
N GLU A 107 -5.60 -25.38 -17.61
CA GLU A 107 -5.10 -26.74 -17.86
C GLU A 107 -4.44 -26.86 -19.24
N GLN A 108 -5.03 -26.24 -20.26
CA GLN A 108 -4.45 -26.17 -21.61
C GLN A 108 -3.13 -25.37 -21.63
N SER A 109 -3.08 -24.24 -20.90
CA SER A 109 -1.88 -23.40 -20.81
C SER A 109 -0.72 -24.07 -20.05
N ALA A 110 -1.01 -25.02 -19.15
CA ALA A 110 0.00 -25.77 -18.42
C ALA A 110 0.63 -26.91 -19.25
N ALA A 111 -0.02 -27.33 -20.34
CA ALA A 111 0.43 -28.40 -21.23
C ALA A 111 1.34 -27.92 -22.38
N GLU A 112 1.37 -26.61 -22.67
CA GLU A 112 2.26 -26.01 -23.65
C GLU A 112 3.46 -25.31 -22.96
N PRO A 113 4.71 -25.49 -23.43
CA PRO A 113 5.81 -24.66 -22.96
C PRO A 113 5.53 -23.21 -23.34
N SER A 114 5.35 -22.37 -22.33
CA SER A 114 5.06 -20.94 -22.47
C SER A 114 5.99 -20.27 -23.51
N PRO A 115 5.49 -19.70 -24.62
CA PRO A 115 6.30 -18.77 -25.39
C PRO A 115 6.55 -17.53 -24.53
N ALA A 116 7.78 -17.02 -24.58
CA ALA A 116 8.20 -15.83 -23.86
C ALA A 116 7.17 -14.70 -23.97
N ILE A 117 6.82 -14.11 -22.82
CA ILE A 117 5.94 -12.95 -22.70
C ILE A 117 6.48 -11.83 -23.60
N LYS A 118 5.90 -11.68 -24.79
CA LYS A 118 6.10 -10.47 -25.59
C LYS A 118 5.24 -9.38 -24.97
N PRO A 119 5.75 -8.16 -24.76
CA PRO A 119 4.96 -7.07 -24.20
C PRO A 119 3.76 -6.81 -25.12
N PRO A 120 2.56 -6.52 -24.58
CA PRO A 120 1.39 -6.29 -25.42
C PRO A 120 1.62 -5.07 -26.31
N LEU A 121 1.64 -5.32 -27.62
CA LEU A 121 1.64 -4.29 -28.64
C LEU A 121 0.25 -3.64 -28.68
N LYS A 122 0.29 -2.30 -28.62
CA LYS A 122 -0.73 -1.34 -29.05
C LYS A 122 -1.89 -1.09 -28.08
N VAL A 123 -1.63 -0.12 -27.20
CA VAL A 123 -2.64 0.72 -26.54
C VAL A 123 -3.59 1.27 -27.63
N VAL A 124 -4.83 0.80 -27.65
CA VAL A 124 -5.91 1.48 -28.36
C VAL A 124 -6.33 2.64 -27.47
N SER A 125 -6.07 3.88 -27.89
CA SER A 125 -6.64 5.05 -27.22
C SER A 125 -8.17 4.94 -27.28
N LEU A 126 -8.79 4.76 -26.12
CA LEU A 126 -10.22 4.99 -25.96
C LEU A 126 -10.46 6.48 -26.15
N GLN A 127 -10.96 6.83 -27.32
CA GLN A 127 -11.42 8.17 -27.64
C GLN A 127 -12.57 8.51 -26.68
N PRO A 128 -12.48 9.56 -25.85
CA PRO A 128 -13.55 9.89 -24.92
C PRO A 128 -14.75 10.41 -25.72
N GLN A 129 -15.73 9.55 -25.96
CA GLN A 129 -17.06 9.97 -26.36
C GLN A 129 -17.71 10.60 -25.13
N ALA A 130 -17.69 11.94 -25.09
CA ALA A 130 -18.41 12.71 -24.09
C ALA A 130 -19.91 12.66 -24.39
N SER A 131 -20.56 11.54 -24.10
CA SER A 131 -22.02 11.49 -23.95
C SER A 131 -22.36 11.86 -22.51
N SER A 132 -22.47 13.16 -22.25
CA SER A 132 -22.98 13.71 -21.01
C SER A 132 -24.46 13.30 -20.87
N LEU A 133 -24.75 12.39 -19.95
CA LEU A 133 -26.12 12.07 -19.56
C LEU A 133 -26.62 13.17 -18.61
N PRO A 134 -27.81 13.76 -18.81
CA PRO A 134 -28.33 14.79 -17.92
C PRO A 134 -28.64 14.18 -16.55
N VAL A 135 -27.83 14.54 -15.56
CA VAL A 135 -28.08 14.24 -14.15
C VAL A 135 -29.21 15.15 -13.67
N VAL A 136 -30.40 14.58 -13.48
CA VAL A 136 -31.50 15.24 -12.80
C VAL A 136 -31.26 15.10 -11.30
N VAL A 137 -30.74 16.17 -10.68
CA VAL A 137 -30.70 16.28 -9.22
C VAL A 137 -32.09 16.71 -8.77
N SER A 138 -32.80 15.81 -8.09
CA SER A 138 -34.01 16.20 -7.36
C SER A 138 -33.59 16.87 -6.06
N PRO A 139 -34.08 18.08 -5.73
CA PRO A 139 -33.77 18.73 -4.46
C PRO A 139 -34.39 17.98 -3.28
N ASP A 140 -33.64 17.94 -2.18
CA ASP A 140 -34.01 17.38 -0.87
C ASP A 140 -35.16 18.20 -0.25
N PRO A 141 -36.22 17.59 0.31
CA PRO A 141 -37.26 18.33 1.00
C PRO A 141 -36.75 18.92 2.32
N GLU A 142 -36.93 20.23 2.50
CA GLU A 142 -36.52 20.97 3.71
C GLU A 142 -37.19 20.39 4.98
N PRO A 143 -36.47 20.37 6.13
CA PRO A 143 -37.03 19.90 7.40
C PRO A 143 -38.11 20.89 7.85
N THR A 144 -39.35 20.41 7.94
CA THR A 144 -40.44 21.17 8.54
C THR A 144 -40.19 21.29 10.04
N ASP A 145 -39.73 22.46 10.45
CA ASP A 145 -39.72 22.91 11.84
C ASP A 145 -41.17 23.09 12.29
N GLN A 146 -41.69 22.15 13.06
CA GLN A 146 -42.90 22.34 13.85
C GLN A 146 -42.61 21.95 15.30
N ALA A 147 -41.99 22.88 16.01
CA ALA A 147 -42.25 23.09 17.42
C ALA A 147 -43.64 23.75 17.57
N LEU A 148 -44.56 23.06 18.27
CA LEU A 148 -45.46 23.54 19.33
C LEU A 148 -46.62 22.56 19.53
#